data_AF-A0A2N9MY36-F1
#
_entry.id   AF-A0A2N9MY36-F1
#
_cell.length_a   1.000
_cell.length_b   1.000
_cell.length_c   1.000
_cell.angle_alpha   90.00
_cell.angle_beta   90.00
_cell.angle_gamma   90.00
#
_symmetry.space_group_name_H-M   'P 1'
#
loop_
_entity.id
_entity.type
_entity.pdbx_description
1 polymer ?
#
loop_
_entity_poly.entity_id
_entity_poly.type
_entity_poly.pdbx_seq_one_letter_code
_entity_poly.pdbx_strand_id
1 'polypeptide(L)'
;MQKATGQKLVPKAAAALKSADSLADLLAALERKIEKDLTPAVVPAGSMTFQPSPERRRSGSHYTPRSLTSPIVEAALAPVLQQLGPEPTSEQILDLKVCDPAMGSGAFLVETCRQLGEHLLEAWRREDSLPPIPPDEEELLHARRVIAQRCLYGVDRNKMAVDLAKLSLWLATLAKEHPFTFLDHALRDGDSLVGFTTRQISYFDWSETPQQDIFGKRFQDRLELVLRNRAVIINSPDTIPYEIQQQRLQKADEYLMDARLTGDLLAAAFFSASKPKAREKERLTKGALLKRALEKITDLDADDEFRGIARALRAQGVTPFHWQIEFPEVFRSGAMAEVGADPALIYAFQRTGVYACEDNERRLSPSQLAAWNGAVDEYYKTLAGPRQ
;
A
#
# COMPACT_ATOMS: atom_id res chain seq x y z
N MET A 1 -24.47 34.02 9.08
CA MET A 1 -24.50 32.90 8.12
C MET A 1 -23.11 32.56 7.56
N GLN A 2 -22.45 33.43 6.79
CA GLN A 2 -21.13 33.12 6.19
C GLN A 2 -20.04 32.74 7.20
N LYS A 3 -19.93 33.47 8.33
CA LYS A 3 -18.96 33.17 9.40
C LYS A 3 -19.20 31.82 10.08
N ALA A 4 -20.45 31.35 10.13
CA ALA A 4 -20.83 30.11 10.83
C ALA A 4 -20.93 28.88 9.91
N THR A 5 -21.18 29.09 8.60
CA THR A 5 -21.44 27.99 7.64
C THR A 5 -20.42 27.93 6.51
N GLY A 6 -19.56 28.94 6.35
CA GLY A 6 -18.65 29.07 5.21
C GLY A 6 -19.34 29.27 3.86
N GLN A 7 -20.68 29.34 3.81
CA GLN A 7 -21.44 29.51 2.58
C GLN A 7 -21.64 31.00 2.25
N LYS A 8 -21.41 31.34 0.98
CA LYS A 8 -21.75 32.65 0.42
C LYS A 8 -23.12 32.59 -0.25
N LEU A 9 -23.94 33.61 -0.01
CA LEU A 9 -25.21 33.82 -0.70
C LEU A 9 -25.00 34.74 -1.89
N VAL A 10 -25.74 34.49 -2.97
CA VAL A 10 -25.81 35.45 -4.08
C VAL A 10 -26.51 36.74 -3.62
N PRO A 11 -26.21 37.91 -4.21
CA PRO A 11 -26.72 39.21 -3.73
C PRO A 11 -28.24 39.25 -3.55
N LYS A 12 -28.99 38.66 -4.49
CA LYS A 12 -30.46 38.56 -4.43
C LYS A 12 -30.96 37.79 -3.21
N ALA A 13 -30.34 36.64 -2.91
CA ALA A 13 -30.69 35.82 -1.76
C ALA A 13 -30.30 36.50 -0.45
N ALA A 14 -29.17 37.22 -0.42
CA ALA A 14 -28.75 37.99 0.74
C ALA A 14 -29.69 39.18 1.04
N ALA A 15 -30.23 39.83 0.01
CA ALA A 15 -31.23 40.88 0.16
C ALA A 15 -32.56 40.31 0.68
N ALA A 16 -33.06 39.24 0.06
CA ALA A 16 -34.28 38.55 0.49
C ALA A 16 -34.19 38.05 1.94
N LEU A 17 -33.02 37.53 2.35
CA LEU A 17 -32.79 37.08 3.72
C LEU A 17 -32.83 38.23 4.74
N LYS A 18 -32.43 39.44 4.35
CA LYS A 18 -32.47 40.63 5.23
C LYS A 18 -33.88 41.20 5.39
N SER A 19 -34.73 41.03 4.39
CA SER A 19 -36.12 41.49 4.38
C SER A 19 -37.11 40.37 4.71
N ALA A 20 -36.64 39.26 5.28
CA ALA A 20 -37.47 38.12 5.61
C ALA A 20 -38.10 38.32 6.99
N ASP A 21 -39.44 38.38 7.03
CA ASP A 21 -40.20 38.69 8.25
C ASP A 21 -40.96 37.47 8.78
N SER A 22 -40.93 36.37 8.01
CA SER A 22 -41.55 35.09 8.36
C SER A 22 -40.62 33.89 8.09
N LEU A 23 -40.96 32.75 8.68
CA LEU A 23 -40.26 31.49 8.40
C LEU A 23 -40.35 31.09 6.92
N ALA A 24 -41.47 31.39 6.25
CA ALA A 24 -41.64 31.14 4.84
C ALA A 24 -40.67 31.98 4.00
N ASP A 25 -40.49 33.26 4.35
CA ASP A 25 -39.55 34.16 3.67
C ASP A 25 -38.09 33.70 3.86
N LEU A 26 -37.74 33.23 5.06
CA LEU A 26 -36.42 32.67 5.34
C LEU A 26 -36.14 31.42 4.50
N LEU A 27 -37.10 30.50 4.41
CA LEU A 27 -36.97 29.29 3.59
C LEU A 27 -36.86 29.62 2.11
N ALA A 28 -37.67 30.57 1.61
CA ALA A 28 -37.60 31.02 0.23
C ALA A 28 -36.25 31.69 -0.09
N ALA A 29 -35.73 32.53 0.80
CA ALA A 29 -34.43 33.18 0.63
C ALA A 29 -33.27 32.18 0.62
N LEU A 30 -33.40 31.05 1.33
CA LEU A 30 -32.37 30.02 1.47
C LEU A 30 -32.60 28.78 0.59
N GLU A 31 -33.65 28.73 -0.23
CA GLU A 31 -34.08 27.52 -0.95
C GLU A 31 -32.94 26.82 -1.69
N ARG A 32 -32.10 27.58 -2.41
CA ARG A 32 -30.95 27.03 -3.17
C ARG A 32 -29.80 26.50 -2.31
N LYS A 33 -29.88 26.67 -0.99
CA LYS A 33 -28.91 26.18 0.00
C LYS A 33 -29.48 25.08 0.89
N ILE A 34 -30.77 24.79 0.78
CA ILE A 34 -31.44 23.72 1.51
C ILE A 34 -31.36 22.46 0.66
N GLU A 35 -30.62 21.46 1.14
CA GLU A 35 -30.65 20.11 0.58
C GLU A 35 -31.92 19.40 1.07
N LYS A 36 -33.01 19.53 0.33
CA LYS A 36 -34.34 19.01 0.72
C LYS A 36 -34.33 17.49 0.91
N ASP A 37 -33.45 16.77 0.22
CA ASP A 37 -33.29 15.32 0.37
C ASP A 37 -32.69 14.93 1.73
N LEU A 38 -31.86 15.80 2.31
CA LEU A 38 -31.22 15.59 3.61
C LEU A 38 -31.99 16.24 4.76
N THR A 39 -32.71 17.32 4.49
CA THR A 39 -33.45 18.09 5.50
C THR A 39 -34.82 18.48 4.93
N PRO A 40 -35.77 17.52 4.84
CA PRO A 40 -37.04 17.71 4.14
C PRO A 40 -37.98 18.69 4.86
N ALA A 41 -37.75 18.95 6.14
CA ALA A 41 -38.53 19.87 6.96
C ALA A 41 -37.62 20.70 7.87
N VAL A 42 -38.15 21.81 8.37
CA VAL A 42 -37.46 22.65 9.36
C VAL A 42 -37.18 21.82 10.61
N VAL A 43 -35.92 21.81 11.02
CA VAL A 43 -35.49 21.06 12.20
C VAL A 43 -35.89 21.83 13.47
N PRO A 44 -36.56 21.19 14.44
CA PRO A 44 -36.97 21.86 15.68
C PRO A 44 -35.77 22.39 16.49
N ALA A 45 -36.00 23.46 17.24
CA ALA A 45 -34.99 23.99 18.16
C ALA A 45 -34.55 22.92 19.17
N GLY A 46 -33.23 22.76 19.36
CA GLY A 46 -32.65 21.76 20.25
C GLY A 46 -32.45 20.37 19.64
N SER A 47 -32.88 20.14 18.39
CA SER A 47 -32.60 18.90 17.69
C SER A 47 -31.15 18.85 17.18
N MET A 48 -30.58 17.64 17.09
CA MET A 48 -29.27 17.45 16.49
C MET A 48 -29.32 17.63 14.98
N THR A 49 -28.38 18.37 14.42
CA THR A 49 -28.23 18.58 12.97
C THR A 49 -26.86 18.14 12.52
N PHE A 50 -26.77 17.53 11.33
CA PHE A 50 -25.49 17.26 10.69
C PHE A 50 -24.98 18.53 10.01
N GLN A 51 -23.98 19.16 10.61
CA GLN A 51 -23.31 20.32 10.02
C GLN A 51 -22.00 19.90 9.36
N PRO A 52 -21.81 20.15 8.06
CA PRO A 52 -20.52 19.92 7.42
C PRO A 52 -19.43 20.78 8.09
N SER A 53 -18.42 20.14 8.67
CA SER A 53 -17.28 20.86 9.27
C SER A 53 -16.28 21.27 8.16
N PRO A 54 -15.46 22.33 8.40
CA PRO A 54 -14.34 22.65 7.51
C PRO A 54 -13.28 21.56 7.45
N GLU A 55 -13.35 20.55 8.32
CA GLU A 55 -12.36 19.48 8.40
C GLU A 55 -12.30 18.68 7.11
N ARG A 56 -13.43 18.40 6.45
CA ARG A 56 -13.44 17.70 5.15
C ARG A 56 -12.54 18.37 4.11
N ARG A 57 -12.53 19.72 4.07
CA ARG A 57 -11.66 20.49 3.17
C ARG A 57 -10.19 20.48 3.61
N ARG A 58 -9.93 20.49 4.92
CA ARG A 58 -8.57 20.47 5.48
C ARG A 58 -7.92 19.09 5.37
N SER A 59 -8.71 18.02 5.51
CA SER A 59 -8.26 16.63 5.41
C SER A 59 -8.31 16.09 3.99
N GLY A 60 -8.88 16.82 3.03
CA GLY A 60 -9.08 16.34 1.66
C GLY A 60 -10.07 15.17 1.54
N SER A 61 -10.86 14.90 2.58
CA SER A 61 -11.74 13.72 2.64
C SER A 61 -13.00 13.93 1.80
N HIS A 62 -12.91 13.54 0.53
CA HIS A 62 -14.01 13.53 -0.42
C HIS A 62 -14.32 12.09 -0.85
N TYR A 63 -15.59 11.70 -0.72
CA TYR A 63 -16.04 10.42 -1.24
C TYR A 63 -16.11 10.46 -2.77
N THR A 64 -15.53 9.46 -3.43
CA THR A 64 -15.59 9.31 -4.89
C THR A 64 -16.74 8.36 -5.24
N PRO A 65 -17.86 8.86 -5.80
CA PRO A 65 -19.00 8.01 -6.17
C PRO A 65 -18.64 7.01 -7.27
N ARG A 66 -19.42 5.92 -7.35
CA ARG A 66 -19.22 4.86 -8.34
C ARG A 66 -19.23 5.35 -9.80
N SER A 67 -20.06 6.35 -10.08
CA SER A 67 -20.12 6.98 -11.41
C SER A 67 -18.80 7.63 -11.83
N LEU A 68 -17.89 7.89 -10.89
CA LEU A 68 -16.53 8.35 -11.17
C LEU A 68 -15.51 7.23 -11.07
N THR A 69 -15.58 6.37 -10.05
CA THR A 69 -14.57 5.30 -9.88
C THR A 69 -14.60 4.29 -11.02
N SER A 70 -15.78 3.88 -11.47
CA SER A 70 -15.96 2.81 -12.47
C SER A 70 -15.21 3.07 -13.79
N PRO A 71 -15.46 4.19 -14.51
CA PRO A 71 -14.76 4.47 -15.77
C PRO A 71 -13.26 4.75 -15.57
N ILE A 72 -12.84 5.24 -14.41
CA ILE A 72 -11.42 5.51 -14.13
C ILE A 72 -10.66 4.21 -13.92
N VAL A 73 -11.22 3.28 -13.13
CA VAL A 73 -10.61 1.97 -12.89
C VAL A 73 -10.55 1.17 -14.19
N GLU A 74 -11.62 1.18 -14.99
CA GLU A 74 -11.65 0.51 -16.29
C GLU A 74 -10.52 1.04 -17.21
N ALA A 75 -10.43 2.36 -17.34
CA ALA A 75 -9.37 2.99 -18.14
C ALA A 75 -7.96 2.72 -17.61
N ALA A 76 -7.79 2.56 -16.29
CA ALA A 76 -6.50 2.26 -15.68
C ALA A 76 -6.09 0.78 -15.84
N LEU A 77 -7.03 -0.16 -15.74
CA LEU A 77 -6.79 -1.60 -15.86
C LEU A 77 -6.62 -2.05 -17.32
N ALA A 78 -7.35 -1.44 -18.26
CA ALA A 78 -7.34 -1.81 -19.67
C ALA A 78 -5.91 -1.98 -20.28
N PRO A 79 -4.98 -1.00 -20.16
CA PRO A 79 -3.64 -1.18 -20.72
C PRO A 79 -2.81 -2.25 -20.00
N VAL A 80 -3.07 -2.53 -18.72
CA VAL A 80 -2.37 -3.56 -17.94
C VAL A 80 -2.84 -4.94 -18.39
N LEU A 81 -4.15 -5.16 -18.46
CA LEU A 81 -4.74 -6.42 -18.93
C LEU A 81 -4.32 -6.70 -20.38
N GLN A 82 -4.26 -5.67 -21.24
CA GLN A 82 -3.78 -5.81 -22.61
C GLN A 82 -2.31 -6.30 -22.68
N GLN A 83 -1.45 -5.87 -21.76
CA GLN A 83 -0.05 -6.31 -21.70
C GLN A 83 0.10 -7.77 -21.28
N LEU A 84 -0.84 -8.30 -20.50
CA LEU A 84 -0.88 -9.72 -20.13
C LEU A 84 -1.32 -10.61 -21.30
N GLY A 85 -1.96 -10.03 -22.32
CA GLY A 85 -2.42 -10.71 -23.53
C GLY A 85 -3.94 -10.63 -23.71
N PRO A 86 -4.47 -11.17 -24.81
CA PRO A 86 -5.92 -11.16 -25.07
C PRO A 86 -6.72 -12.03 -24.09
N GLU A 87 -6.05 -13.01 -23.48
CA GLU A 87 -6.64 -13.99 -22.57
C GLU A 87 -5.72 -14.20 -21.36
N PRO A 88 -5.62 -13.20 -20.45
CA PRO A 88 -4.71 -13.27 -19.31
C PRO A 88 -5.09 -14.43 -18.39
N THR A 89 -4.11 -15.22 -17.96
CA THR A 89 -4.36 -16.37 -17.09
C THR A 89 -4.79 -15.94 -15.69
N SER A 90 -5.44 -16.85 -14.97
CA SER A 90 -5.84 -16.60 -13.58
C SER A 90 -4.64 -16.27 -12.70
N GLU A 91 -3.51 -16.94 -12.90
CA GLU A 91 -2.24 -16.66 -12.20
C GLU A 91 -1.69 -15.27 -12.54
N GLN A 92 -1.68 -14.87 -13.82
CA GLN A 92 -1.24 -13.53 -14.23
C GLN A 92 -2.10 -12.43 -13.59
N ILE A 93 -3.42 -12.63 -13.50
CA ILE A 93 -4.33 -11.69 -12.84
C ILE A 93 -4.03 -11.63 -11.33
N LEU A 94 -3.83 -12.77 -10.68
CA LEU A 94 -3.53 -12.86 -9.24
C LEU A 94 -2.15 -12.31 -8.88
N ASP A 95 -1.23 -12.24 -9.84
CA ASP A 95 0.08 -11.64 -9.65
C ASP A 95 0.04 -10.11 -9.69
N LEU A 96 -0.99 -9.50 -10.27
CA LEU A 96 -1.16 -8.04 -10.26
C LEU A 96 -1.15 -7.49 -8.83
N LYS A 97 -0.50 -6.33 -8.68
CA LYS A 97 -0.45 -5.54 -7.43
C LYS A 97 -0.95 -4.13 -7.74
N VAL A 98 -2.16 -3.83 -7.29
CA VAL A 98 -2.81 -2.53 -7.49
C VAL A 98 -2.80 -1.76 -6.17
N CYS A 99 -2.27 -0.53 -6.21
CA CYS A 99 -2.13 0.31 -5.02
C CYS A 99 -2.92 1.61 -5.16
N ASP A 100 -3.66 1.96 -4.11
CA ASP A 100 -4.16 3.33 -3.90
C ASP A 100 -3.40 4.01 -2.73
N PRO A 101 -2.46 4.94 -3.01
CA PRO A 101 -1.59 5.54 -2.00
C PRO A 101 -2.26 6.64 -1.15
N ALA A 102 -3.54 6.94 -1.42
CA ALA A 102 -4.36 7.87 -0.67
C ALA A 102 -5.81 7.36 -0.65
N MET A 103 -5.98 6.11 -0.20
CA MET A 103 -7.20 5.34 -0.49
C MET A 103 -8.47 5.91 0.12
N GLY A 104 -8.38 6.75 1.16
CA GLY A 104 -9.53 7.22 1.90
C GLY A 104 -10.37 6.03 2.37
N SER A 105 -11.66 6.02 2.02
CA SER A 105 -12.57 4.92 2.34
C SER A 105 -12.49 3.72 1.37
N GLY A 106 -11.46 3.64 0.51
CA GLY A 106 -11.22 2.52 -0.40
C GLY A 106 -12.13 2.48 -1.64
N ALA A 107 -12.71 3.60 -2.09
CA ALA A 107 -13.68 3.61 -3.19
C ALA A 107 -13.11 3.06 -4.51
N PHE A 108 -11.85 3.42 -4.84
CA PHE A 108 -11.16 2.87 -6.01
C PHE A 108 -10.82 1.40 -5.82
N LEU A 109 -10.31 1.00 -4.63
CA LEU A 109 -10.00 -0.40 -4.33
C LEU A 109 -11.23 -1.31 -4.43
N VAL A 110 -12.39 -0.87 -3.94
CA VAL A 110 -13.65 -1.60 -4.05
C VAL A 110 -14.08 -1.77 -5.51
N GLU A 111 -13.91 -0.74 -6.34
CA GLU A 111 -14.24 -0.84 -7.76
C GLU A 111 -13.24 -1.72 -8.53
N THR A 112 -11.94 -1.61 -8.24
CA THR A 112 -10.90 -2.52 -8.76
C THR A 112 -11.20 -3.97 -8.38
N CYS A 113 -11.62 -4.22 -7.14
CA CYS A 113 -12.02 -5.54 -6.66
C CYS A 113 -13.12 -6.14 -7.53
N ARG A 114 -14.15 -5.35 -7.87
CA ARG A 114 -15.27 -5.79 -8.71
C ARG A 114 -14.81 -6.18 -10.10
N GLN A 115 -14.07 -5.30 -10.77
CA GLN A 115 -13.65 -5.49 -12.16
C GLN A 115 -12.62 -6.62 -12.30
N LEU A 116 -11.59 -6.66 -11.44
CA LEU A 116 -10.62 -7.77 -11.47
C LEU A 116 -11.25 -9.10 -11.03
N GLY A 117 -12.25 -9.09 -10.15
CA GLY A 117 -13.00 -10.30 -9.79
C GLY A 117 -13.74 -10.90 -10.98
N GLU A 118 -14.30 -10.07 -11.87
CA GLU A 118 -14.93 -10.52 -13.12
C GLU A 118 -13.89 -11.13 -14.06
N HIS A 119 -12.77 -10.46 -14.28
CA HIS A 119 -11.68 -11.00 -15.10
C HIS A 119 -11.09 -12.31 -14.55
N LEU A 120 -10.92 -12.42 -13.23
CA LEU A 120 -10.42 -13.64 -12.60
C LEU A 120 -11.39 -14.81 -12.79
N LEU A 121 -12.70 -14.57 -12.62
CA LEU A 121 -13.71 -15.59 -12.84
C LEU A 121 -13.75 -16.07 -14.30
N GLU A 122 -13.66 -15.13 -15.25
CA GLU A 122 -13.56 -15.45 -16.67
C GLU A 122 -12.33 -16.31 -16.98
N ALA A 123 -11.17 -15.97 -16.39
CA ALA A 123 -9.95 -16.75 -16.55
C ALA A 123 -10.09 -18.17 -15.99
N TRP A 124 -10.63 -18.34 -14.77
CA TRP A 124 -10.89 -19.65 -14.19
C TRP A 124 -11.82 -20.52 -15.04
N ARG A 125 -12.89 -19.93 -15.59
CA ARG A 125 -13.82 -20.66 -16.47
C ARG A 125 -13.19 -21.08 -17.79
N ARG A 126 -12.35 -20.22 -18.38
CA ARG A 126 -11.63 -20.53 -19.63
C ARG A 126 -10.59 -21.63 -19.43
N GLU A 127 -9.94 -21.65 -18.27
CA GLU A 127 -8.89 -22.63 -17.91
C GLU A 127 -9.44 -23.95 -17.35
N ASP A 128 -10.75 -24.05 -17.10
CA ASP A 128 -11.37 -25.14 -16.33
C ASP A 128 -10.69 -25.34 -14.96
N SER A 129 -10.32 -24.22 -14.32
CA SER A 129 -9.49 -24.17 -13.09
C SER A 129 -10.22 -23.55 -11.90
N LEU A 130 -11.55 -23.55 -11.93
CA LEU A 130 -12.39 -23.07 -10.83
C LEU A 130 -11.96 -23.73 -9.49
N PRO A 131 -11.62 -22.93 -8.46
CA PRO A 131 -11.27 -23.49 -7.16
C PRO A 131 -12.50 -24.13 -6.49
N PRO A 132 -12.30 -24.97 -5.46
CA PRO A 132 -13.41 -25.48 -4.68
C PRO A 132 -14.10 -24.33 -3.93
N ILE A 133 -15.29 -23.95 -4.40
CA ILE A 133 -16.09 -22.87 -3.84
C ILE A 133 -17.09 -23.46 -2.81
N PRO A 134 -17.20 -22.86 -1.61
CA PRO A 134 -18.21 -23.24 -0.63
C PRO A 134 -19.63 -23.22 -1.20
N PRO A 135 -20.52 -24.17 -0.86
CA PRO A 135 -21.89 -24.21 -1.40
C PRO A 135 -22.75 -22.98 -1.08
N ASP A 136 -22.37 -22.21 -0.07
CA ASP A 136 -23.04 -20.99 0.37
C ASP A 136 -22.47 -19.70 -0.27
N GLU A 137 -21.52 -19.84 -1.21
CA GLU A 137 -20.82 -18.73 -1.86
C GLU A 137 -21.00 -18.77 -3.39
N GLU A 138 -21.15 -17.59 -4.00
CA GLU A 138 -21.18 -17.43 -5.47
C GLU A 138 -19.76 -17.32 -6.05
N GLU A 139 -19.53 -17.85 -7.26
CA GLU A 139 -18.20 -17.87 -7.90
C GLU A 139 -17.57 -16.48 -8.02
N LEU A 140 -18.37 -15.46 -8.37
CA LEU A 140 -17.90 -14.09 -8.50
C LEU A 140 -17.56 -13.46 -7.14
N LEU A 141 -18.32 -13.81 -6.09
CA LEU A 141 -18.02 -13.36 -4.73
C LEU A 141 -16.68 -13.95 -4.28
N HIS A 142 -16.46 -15.23 -4.53
CA HIS A 142 -15.20 -15.91 -4.24
C HIS A 142 -14.03 -15.25 -4.98
N ALA A 143 -14.17 -15.00 -6.29
CA ALA A 143 -13.14 -14.31 -7.09
C ALA A 143 -12.79 -12.93 -6.49
N ARG A 144 -13.78 -12.15 -6.09
CA ARG A 144 -13.57 -10.83 -5.45
C ARG A 144 -12.83 -10.93 -4.12
N ARG A 145 -13.12 -11.94 -3.30
CA ARG A 145 -12.40 -12.18 -2.04
C ARG A 145 -10.92 -12.47 -2.29
N VAL A 146 -10.62 -13.35 -3.25
CA VAL A 146 -9.25 -13.69 -3.63
C VAL A 146 -8.50 -12.45 -4.15
N ILE A 147 -9.14 -11.64 -5.00
CA ILE A 147 -8.56 -10.36 -5.48
C ILE A 147 -8.29 -9.41 -4.31
N ALA A 148 -9.25 -9.22 -3.41
CA ALA A 148 -9.11 -8.34 -2.26
C ALA A 148 -7.92 -8.72 -1.37
N GLN A 149 -7.67 -10.02 -1.20
CA GLN A 149 -6.57 -10.54 -0.37
C GLN A 149 -5.19 -10.44 -1.05
N ARG A 150 -5.12 -10.70 -2.36
CA ARG A 150 -3.86 -10.95 -3.07
C ARG A 150 -3.38 -9.79 -3.95
N CYS A 151 -4.28 -8.93 -4.40
CA CYS A 151 -3.98 -7.94 -5.44
C CYS A 151 -4.07 -6.50 -4.95
N LEU A 152 -4.87 -6.21 -3.92
CA LEU A 152 -5.21 -4.85 -3.53
C LEU A 152 -4.37 -4.36 -2.35
N TYR A 153 -3.75 -3.20 -2.54
CA TYR A 153 -2.94 -2.51 -1.54
C TYR A 153 -3.42 -1.08 -1.39
N GLY A 154 -3.28 -0.53 -0.19
CA GLY A 154 -3.69 0.83 0.06
C GLY A 154 -2.97 1.47 1.23
N VAL A 155 -2.74 2.77 1.10
CA VAL A 155 -2.16 3.61 2.15
C VAL A 155 -3.04 4.81 2.38
N ASP A 156 -3.27 5.16 3.64
CA ASP A 156 -3.86 6.44 4.00
C ASP A 156 -3.22 6.97 5.28
N ARG A 157 -3.03 8.28 5.37
CA ARG A 157 -2.45 8.89 6.57
C ARG A 157 -3.41 8.84 7.77
N ASN A 158 -4.72 8.79 7.53
CA ASN A 158 -5.73 8.70 8.55
C ASN A 158 -6.08 7.24 8.85
N LYS A 159 -5.70 6.76 10.03
CA LYS A 159 -6.04 5.41 10.50
C LYS A 159 -7.54 5.07 10.39
N MET A 160 -8.43 6.01 10.67
CA MET A 160 -9.88 5.78 10.55
C MET A 160 -10.31 5.55 9.09
N ALA A 161 -9.63 6.19 8.13
CA ALA A 161 -9.90 5.96 6.71
C ALA A 161 -9.49 4.54 6.30
N VAL A 162 -8.33 4.07 6.78
CA VAL A 162 -7.88 2.68 6.59
C VAL A 162 -8.91 1.68 7.13
N ASP A 163 -9.44 1.91 8.33
CA ASP A 163 -10.45 1.03 8.92
C ASP A 163 -11.77 1.07 8.13
N LEU A 164 -12.17 2.23 7.60
CA LEU A 164 -13.33 2.37 6.72
C LEU A 164 -13.13 1.71 5.35
N ALA A 165 -11.91 1.72 4.81
CA ALA A 165 -11.56 1.02 3.58
C ALA A 165 -11.68 -0.50 3.75
N LYS A 166 -11.21 -1.05 4.87
CA LYS A 166 -11.40 -2.47 5.23
C LYS A 166 -12.88 -2.83 5.28
N LEU A 167 -13.68 -2.04 6.01
CA LEU A 167 -15.13 -2.25 6.08
C LEU A 167 -15.79 -2.20 4.70
N SER A 168 -15.39 -1.26 3.85
CA SER A 168 -15.95 -1.09 2.51
C SER A 168 -15.64 -2.30 1.61
N LEU A 169 -14.43 -2.85 1.70
CA LEU A 169 -14.07 -4.09 1.00
C LEU A 169 -14.83 -5.29 1.57
N TRP A 170 -14.91 -5.44 2.90
CA TRP A 170 -15.68 -6.52 3.52
C TRP A 170 -17.15 -6.50 3.13
N LEU A 171 -17.77 -5.33 2.97
CA LEU A 171 -19.14 -5.22 2.46
C LEU A 171 -19.24 -5.60 0.98
N ALA A 172 -18.21 -5.31 0.18
CA ALA A 172 -18.15 -5.71 -1.22
C ALA A 172 -17.85 -7.21 -1.41
N THR A 173 -17.27 -7.87 -0.39
CA THR A 173 -16.85 -9.27 -0.39
C THR A 173 -17.54 -10.11 0.70
N LEU A 174 -18.70 -9.65 1.18
CA LEU A 174 -19.41 -10.23 2.31
C LEU A 174 -19.97 -11.62 1.95
N ALA A 175 -19.40 -12.66 2.54
CA ALA A 175 -19.94 -14.02 2.51
C ALA A 175 -20.53 -14.35 3.88
N LYS A 176 -21.77 -14.85 3.89
CA LYS A 176 -22.63 -14.87 5.09
C LYS A 176 -22.07 -15.74 6.22
N GLU A 177 -21.54 -16.90 5.89
CA GLU A 177 -21.06 -17.90 6.87
C GLU A 177 -19.53 -17.95 6.95
N HIS A 178 -18.82 -16.96 6.40
CA HIS A 178 -17.35 -16.93 6.33
C HIS A 178 -16.77 -15.74 7.11
N PRO A 179 -15.57 -15.89 7.70
CA PRO A 179 -14.84 -14.76 8.27
C PRO A 179 -14.57 -13.66 7.24
N PHE A 180 -14.32 -12.45 7.73
CA PHE A 180 -13.85 -11.36 6.89
C PHE A 180 -12.45 -11.65 6.35
N THR A 181 -12.22 -11.35 5.07
CA THR A 181 -10.90 -11.43 4.45
C THR A 181 -9.90 -10.58 5.23
N PHE A 182 -8.74 -11.15 5.55
CA PHE A 182 -7.69 -10.43 6.28
C PHE A 182 -6.99 -9.43 5.36
N LEU A 183 -7.04 -8.14 5.71
CA LEU A 183 -6.54 -7.04 4.88
C LEU A 183 -5.45 -6.21 5.56
N ASP A 184 -5.11 -6.51 6.83
CA ASP A 184 -4.16 -5.70 7.62
C ASP A 184 -2.74 -5.73 7.05
N HIS A 185 -2.38 -6.76 6.27
CA HIS A 185 -1.07 -6.82 5.62
C HIS A 185 -0.94 -5.81 4.48
N ALA A 186 -2.05 -5.49 3.80
CA ALA A 186 -2.08 -4.73 2.55
C ALA A 186 -2.70 -3.33 2.66
N LEU A 187 -3.55 -3.08 3.67
CA LEU A 187 -4.12 -1.77 3.97
C LEU A 187 -3.48 -1.18 5.22
N ARG A 188 -2.65 -0.15 5.04
CA ARG A 188 -1.78 0.39 6.10
C ARG A 188 -1.96 1.89 6.28
N ASP A 189 -1.71 2.37 7.50
CA ASP A 189 -1.66 3.80 7.77
C ASP A 189 -0.23 4.38 7.66
N GLY A 190 -0.11 5.56 7.06
CA GLY A 190 1.18 6.24 6.89
C GLY A 190 1.14 7.40 5.89
N ASP A 191 2.19 8.21 5.89
CA ASP A 191 2.40 9.28 4.92
C ASP A 191 3.09 8.72 3.67
N SER A 192 2.31 8.46 2.63
CA SER A 192 2.76 7.88 1.36
C SER A 192 3.81 8.71 0.62
N LEU A 193 3.95 10.00 0.96
CA LEU A 193 4.94 10.92 0.37
C LEU A 193 6.29 10.89 1.09
N VAL A 194 6.36 10.30 2.29
CA VAL A 194 7.56 10.28 3.12
C VAL A 194 8.01 8.85 3.35
N GLY A 195 9.15 8.47 2.78
CA GLY A 195 9.68 7.12 2.93
C GLY A 195 11.07 6.98 2.31
N PHE A 196 11.69 5.83 2.53
CA PHE A 196 13.01 5.51 1.99
C PHE A 196 12.99 4.06 1.51
N THR A 197 13.81 3.78 0.50
CA THR A 197 14.04 2.43 -0.01
C THR A 197 14.79 1.59 1.01
N THR A 198 14.73 0.26 0.89
CA THR A 198 15.53 -0.64 1.74
C THR A 198 17.01 -0.30 1.63
N ARG A 199 17.50 0.07 0.45
CA ARG A 199 18.90 0.48 0.25
C ARG A 199 19.23 1.74 1.03
N GLN A 200 18.43 2.80 0.92
CA GLN A 200 18.68 4.05 1.67
C GLN A 200 18.68 3.83 3.19
N ILE A 201 17.78 2.97 3.68
CA ILE A 201 17.70 2.60 5.10
C ILE A 201 18.95 1.82 5.54
N SER A 202 19.36 0.80 4.78
CA SER A 202 20.55 -0.02 5.07
C SER A 202 21.85 0.78 5.15
N TYR A 203 21.98 1.79 4.30
CA TYR A 203 23.15 2.66 4.21
C TYR A 203 23.03 3.90 5.10
N PHE A 204 21.87 4.12 5.73
CA PHE A 204 21.51 5.32 6.47
C PHE A 204 21.80 6.61 5.68
N ASP A 205 21.43 6.61 4.40
CA ASP A 205 21.71 7.68 3.46
C ASP A 205 20.55 7.82 2.46
N TRP A 206 20.07 9.05 2.28
CA TRP A 206 18.98 9.36 1.34
C TRP A 206 19.46 9.55 -0.10
N SER A 207 20.77 9.48 -0.38
CA SER A 207 21.32 9.53 -1.73
C SER A 207 20.91 8.31 -2.57
N GLU A 208 20.91 8.46 -3.91
CA GLU A 208 20.59 7.36 -4.83
C GLU A 208 21.75 6.35 -4.97
N THR A 209 22.98 6.78 -4.69
CA THR A 209 24.21 5.96 -4.80
C THR A 209 25.00 5.96 -3.50
N PRO A 210 24.46 5.38 -2.41
CA PRO A 210 25.15 5.33 -1.14
C PRO A 210 26.35 4.38 -1.23
N GLN A 211 27.46 4.75 -0.57
CA GLN A 211 28.76 4.11 -0.77
C GLN A 211 29.14 3.07 0.29
N GLN A 212 28.53 3.10 1.47
CA GLN A 212 28.85 2.16 2.56
C GLN A 212 27.60 1.55 3.17
N ASP A 213 27.50 0.22 3.07
CA ASP A 213 26.44 -0.53 3.72
C ASP A 213 26.76 -0.69 5.21
N ILE A 214 25.94 -0.11 6.09
CA ILE A 214 26.16 -0.12 7.53
C ILE A 214 25.33 -1.22 8.21
N PHE A 215 24.13 -1.48 7.69
CA PHE A 215 23.14 -2.35 8.33
C PHE A 215 22.53 -3.39 7.38
N GLY A 216 22.92 -3.42 6.11
CA GLY A 216 22.22 -4.15 5.06
C GLY A 216 22.11 -5.63 5.33
N LYS A 217 23.18 -6.32 5.74
CA LYS A 217 23.08 -7.75 6.10
C LYS A 217 22.01 -8.03 7.18
N ARG A 218 21.94 -7.19 8.22
CA ARG A 218 20.94 -7.32 9.30
C ARG A 218 19.51 -7.16 8.79
N PHE A 219 19.28 -6.27 7.81
CA PHE A 219 17.95 -6.05 7.26
C PHE A 219 17.57 -7.08 6.19
N GLN A 220 18.52 -7.58 5.41
CA GLN A 220 18.28 -8.60 4.39
C GLN A 220 17.78 -9.91 5.02
N ASP A 221 18.51 -10.46 5.99
CA ASP A 221 18.15 -11.74 6.63
C ASP A 221 16.75 -11.69 7.27
N ARG A 222 16.40 -10.55 7.87
CA ARG A 222 15.07 -10.35 8.48
C ARG A 222 13.97 -10.20 7.45
N LEU A 223 14.26 -9.58 6.30
CA LEU A 223 13.25 -9.37 5.29
C LEU A 223 12.84 -10.67 4.59
N GLU A 224 13.78 -11.61 4.41
CA GLU A 224 13.44 -12.96 3.93
C GLU A 224 12.45 -13.67 4.86
N LEU A 225 12.67 -13.57 6.18
CA LEU A 225 11.72 -14.10 7.17
C LEU A 225 10.35 -13.43 7.05
N VAL A 226 10.31 -12.11 6.85
CA VAL A 226 9.06 -11.36 6.67
C VAL A 226 8.33 -11.83 5.43
N LEU A 227 9.02 -11.94 4.28
CA LEU A 227 8.43 -12.39 3.02
C LEU A 227 7.81 -13.78 3.15
N ARG A 228 8.50 -14.72 3.81
CA ARG A 228 7.95 -16.07 4.10
C ARG A 228 6.70 -16.00 4.99
N ASN A 229 6.70 -15.18 6.05
CA ASN A 229 5.53 -15.04 6.91
C ASN A 229 4.35 -14.35 6.19
N ARG A 230 4.61 -13.33 5.36
CA ARG A 230 3.59 -12.64 4.56
C ARG A 230 3.01 -13.55 3.47
N ALA A 231 3.82 -14.39 2.84
CA ALA A 231 3.36 -15.38 1.89
C ALA A 231 2.33 -16.35 2.50
N VAL A 232 2.53 -16.76 3.76
CA VAL A 232 1.54 -17.59 4.48
C VAL A 232 0.21 -16.85 4.66
N ILE A 233 0.24 -15.56 5.02
CA ILE A 233 -0.96 -14.74 5.20
C ILE A 233 -1.71 -14.56 3.87
N ILE A 234 -0.99 -14.18 2.81
CA ILE A 234 -1.54 -13.90 1.47
C ILE A 234 -2.20 -15.13 0.85
N ASN A 235 -1.65 -16.33 1.08
CA ASN A 235 -2.17 -17.58 0.51
C ASN A 235 -3.04 -18.38 1.47
N SER A 236 -3.33 -17.86 2.66
CA SER A 236 -4.21 -18.57 3.59
C SER A 236 -5.65 -18.51 3.11
N PRO A 237 -6.43 -19.59 3.28
CA PRO A 237 -7.87 -19.54 3.04
C PRO A 237 -8.55 -18.64 4.09
N ASP A 238 -9.70 -18.08 3.74
CA ASP A 238 -10.49 -17.24 4.63
C ASP A 238 -11.10 -17.99 5.83
N THR A 239 -11.04 -19.32 5.84
CA THR A 239 -11.46 -20.14 6.99
C THR A 239 -10.54 -19.98 8.20
N ILE A 240 -9.35 -19.41 8.02
CA ILE A 240 -8.45 -19.09 9.12
C ILE A 240 -9.00 -17.89 9.90
N PRO A 241 -9.17 -18.00 11.24
CA PRO A 241 -9.67 -16.89 12.04
C PRO A 241 -8.81 -15.63 11.93
N TYR A 242 -9.46 -14.47 11.95
CA TYR A 242 -8.83 -13.17 11.78
C TYR A 242 -7.70 -12.92 12.78
N GLU A 243 -7.91 -13.31 14.04
CA GLU A 243 -6.97 -13.13 15.15
C GLU A 243 -5.67 -13.90 14.92
N ILE A 244 -5.75 -15.07 14.27
CA ILE A 244 -4.56 -15.88 13.94
C ILE A 244 -3.71 -15.17 12.88
N GLN A 245 -4.35 -14.58 11.87
CA GLN A 245 -3.65 -13.79 10.86
C GLN A 245 -3.06 -12.52 11.44
N GLN A 246 -3.77 -11.87 12.35
CA GLN A 246 -3.26 -10.71 13.07
C GLN A 246 -2.00 -11.06 13.89
N GLN A 247 -1.99 -12.19 14.59
CA GLN A 247 -0.81 -12.65 15.33
C GLN A 247 0.38 -12.97 14.40
N ARG A 248 0.13 -13.63 13.26
CA ARG A 248 1.15 -13.88 12.23
C ARG A 248 1.72 -12.58 11.69
N LEU A 249 0.86 -11.60 11.42
CA LEU A 249 1.26 -10.29 10.93
C LEU A 249 2.10 -9.55 11.96
N GLN A 250 1.69 -9.56 13.23
CA GLN A 250 2.43 -8.94 14.33
C GLN A 250 3.85 -9.52 14.44
N LYS A 251 4.00 -10.84 14.37
CA LYS A 251 5.31 -11.50 14.38
C LYS A 251 6.17 -11.11 13.18
N ALA A 252 5.57 -10.98 11.99
CA ALA A 252 6.30 -10.48 10.82
C ALA A 252 6.72 -9.01 11.02
N ASP A 253 5.85 -8.18 11.58
CA ASP A 253 6.09 -6.76 11.81
C ASP A 253 7.17 -6.50 12.88
N GLU A 254 7.38 -7.42 13.83
CA GLU A 254 8.50 -7.37 14.78
C GLU A 254 9.86 -7.43 14.07
N TYR A 255 10.01 -8.25 13.03
CA TYR A 255 11.26 -8.33 12.26
C TYR A 255 11.57 -7.03 11.49
N LEU A 256 10.54 -6.25 11.15
CA LEU A 256 10.66 -4.97 10.44
C LEU A 256 10.90 -3.76 11.36
N MET A 257 10.75 -3.91 12.68
CA MET A 257 10.75 -2.78 13.61
C MET A 257 12.04 -1.96 13.54
N ASP A 258 13.21 -2.61 13.50
CA ASP A 258 14.50 -1.91 13.39
C ASP A 258 14.63 -1.14 12.07
N ALA A 259 14.16 -1.72 10.95
CA ALA A 259 14.22 -1.08 9.64
C ALA A 259 13.28 0.15 9.58
N ARG A 260 12.07 0.02 10.13
CA ARG A 260 11.10 1.13 10.27
C ARG A 260 11.68 2.27 11.09
N LEU A 261 12.21 1.96 12.29
CA LEU A 261 12.79 2.98 13.16
C LEU A 261 14.06 3.63 12.57
N THR A 262 14.86 2.85 11.85
CA THR A 262 16.03 3.37 11.11
C THR A 262 15.59 4.36 10.03
N GLY A 263 14.56 4.01 9.26
CA GLY A 263 13.97 4.90 8.27
C GLY A 263 13.35 6.16 8.88
N ASP A 264 12.63 6.04 9.99
CA ASP A 264 12.06 7.17 10.74
C ASP A 264 13.18 8.12 11.23
N LEU A 265 14.29 7.57 11.73
CA LEU A 265 15.43 8.35 12.18
C LEU A 265 16.12 9.07 11.02
N LEU A 266 16.24 8.43 9.86
CA LEU A 266 16.75 9.05 8.64
C LEU A 266 15.81 10.18 8.17
N ALA A 267 14.49 10.00 8.30
CA ALA A 267 13.50 11.04 7.98
C ALA A 267 13.64 12.22 8.95
N ALA A 268 13.83 11.94 10.24
CA ALA A 268 14.07 12.96 11.25
C ALA A 268 15.35 13.77 10.97
N ALA A 269 16.42 13.13 10.47
CA ALA A 269 17.62 13.85 10.00
C ALA A 269 17.34 14.72 8.77
N PHE A 270 16.49 14.28 7.85
CA PHE A 270 16.15 15.05 6.67
C PHE A 270 15.29 16.28 7.02
N PHE A 271 14.31 16.13 7.90
CA PHE A 271 13.40 17.21 8.27
C PHE A 271 13.95 18.17 9.34
N SER A 272 15.05 17.85 10.02
CA SER A 272 15.61 18.69 11.08
C SER A 272 16.19 20.03 10.60
N ALA A 273 16.45 20.18 9.30
CA ALA A 273 16.97 21.41 8.73
C ALA A 273 16.49 21.67 7.30
N SER A 274 16.58 22.91 6.84
CA SER A 274 16.26 23.31 5.47
C SER A 274 17.45 23.29 4.52
N LYS A 275 18.69 23.42 5.04
CA LYS A 275 19.92 23.48 4.23
C LYS A 275 20.57 22.10 4.09
N PRO A 276 21.06 21.71 2.90
CA PRO A 276 21.68 20.39 2.67
C PRO A 276 22.83 20.06 3.64
N LYS A 277 23.78 20.99 3.86
CA LYS A 277 24.91 20.78 4.79
C LYS A 277 24.47 20.54 6.24
N ALA A 278 23.37 21.17 6.65
CA ALA A 278 22.84 21.00 8.01
C ALA A 278 22.13 19.65 8.15
N ARG A 279 21.35 19.23 7.14
CA ARG A 279 20.77 17.88 7.08
C ARG A 279 21.85 16.80 7.14
N GLU A 280 22.91 16.96 6.36
CA GLU A 280 24.01 15.99 6.33
C GLU A 280 24.72 15.86 7.69
N LYS A 281 24.94 16.98 8.38
CA LYS A 281 25.45 16.96 9.76
C LYS A 281 24.52 16.17 10.69
N GLU A 282 23.22 16.42 10.61
CA GLU A 282 22.21 15.72 11.42
C GLU A 282 22.11 14.23 11.08
N ARG A 283 22.30 13.85 9.81
CA ARG A 283 22.39 12.46 9.37
C ARG A 283 23.57 11.76 10.03
N LEU A 284 24.76 12.35 10.00
CA LEU A 284 25.95 11.77 10.61
C LEU A 284 25.78 11.62 12.13
N THR A 285 25.23 12.63 12.80
CA THR A 285 24.95 12.57 14.25
C THR A 285 23.96 11.45 14.58
N LYS A 286 22.82 11.37 13.89
CA LYS A 286 21.81 10.35 14.14
C LYS A 286 22.27 8.95 13.71
N GLY A 287 23.08 8.84 12.66
CA GLY A 287 23.69 7.58 12.22
C GLY A 287 24.66 7.02 13.26
N ALA A 288 25.46 7.89 13.91
CA ALA A 288 26.32 7.50 15.02
C ALA A 288 25.51 7.02 16.25
N LEU A 289 24.40 7.70 16.57
CA LEU A 289 23.47 7.29 17.63
C LEU A 289 22.86 5.91 17.32
N LEU A 290 22.36 5.71 16.11
CA LEU A 290 21.79 4.44 15.67
C LEU A 290 22.81 3.31 15.76
N LYS A 291 24.02 3.53 15.24
CA LYS A 291 25.11 2.55 15.31
C LYS A 291 25.40 2.16 16.76
N ARG A 292 25.50 3.15 17.67
CA ARG A 292 25.70 2.91 19.11
C ARG A 292 24.58 2.05 19.69
N ALA A 293 23.32 2.39 19.42
CA ALA A 293 22.15 1.66 19.94
C ALA A 293 22.06 0.22 19.39
N LEU A 294 22.39 0.00 18.10
CA LEU A 294 22.29 -1.31 17.47
C LEU A 294 23.45 -2.26 17.80
N GLU A 295 24.65 -1.73 18.05
CA GLU A 295 25.84 -2.51 18.41
C GLU A 295 25.96 -2.77 19.91
N LYS A 296 25.46 -1.86 20.76
CA LYS A 296 25.49 -1.98 22.22
C LYS A 296 24.08 -2.13 22.77
N ILE A 297 23.56 -3.36 22.73
CA ILE A 297 22.20 -3.68 23.20
C ILE A 297 21.95 -3.26 24.67
N THR A 298 23.00 -3.14 25.48
CA THR A 298 22.91 -2.68 26.88
C THR A 298 22.90 -1.16 27.04
N ASP A 299 23.11 -0.39 25.98
CA ASP A 299 23.06 1.08 25.99
C ASP A 299 21.60 1.54 25.83
N LEU A 300 20.84 1.37 26.93
CA LEU A 300 19.41 1.70 26.98
C LEU A 300 19.16 3.19 26.74
N ASP A 301 20.08 4.06 27.16
CA ASP A 301 19.98 5.50 26.91
C ASP A 301 20.00 5.82 25.41
N ALA A 302 20.89 5.16 24.65
CA ALA A 302 20.93 5.31 23.20
C ALA A 302 19.66 4.78 22.52
N ASP A 303 19.13 3.63 22.99
CA ASP A 303 17.89 3.04 22.46
C ASP A 303 16.68 3.96 22.70
N ASP A 304 16.54 4.46 23.93
CA ASP A 304 15.47 5.39 24.31
C ASP A 304 15.57 6.72 23.53
N GLU A 305 16.77 7.24 23.33
CA GLU A 305 17.01 8.48 22.59
C GLU A 305 16.56 8.34 21.13
N PHE A 306 17.00 7.31 20.39
CA PHE A 306 16.65 7.19 18.97
C PHE A 306 15.15 6.87 18.78
N ARG A 307 14.56 6.03 19.65
CA ARG A 307 13.10 5.79 19.65
C ARG A 307 12.33 7.06 19.99
N GLY A 308 12.86 7.87 20.91
CA GLY A 308 12.32 9.20 21.24
C GLY A 308 12.25 10.12 20.03
N ILE A 309 13.31 10.16 19.22
CA ILE A 309 13.34 10.97 17.98
C ILE A 309 12.29 10.50 16.98
N ALA A 310 12.14 9.19 16.77
CA ALA A 310 11.12 8.65 15.87
C ALA A 310 9.69 8.99 16.36
N ARG A 311 9.42 8.87 17.68
CA ARG A 311 8.15 9.30 18.28
C ARG A 311 7.90 10.80 18.09
N ALA A 312 8.93 11.64 18.25
CA ALA A 312 8.81 13.08 18.08
C ALA A 312 8.48 13.48 16.63
N LEU A 313 9.07 12.80 15.64
CA LEU A 313 8.74 13.00 14.22
C LEU A 313 7.25 12.73 13.94
N ARG A 314 6.74 11.61 14.46
CA ARG A 314 5.31 11.23 14.35
C ARG A 314 4.40 12.23 15.06
N ALA A 315 4.80 12.72 16.23
CA ALA A 315 4.06 13.76 16.96
C ALA A 315 4.00 15.11 16.22
N GLN A 316 4.97 15.41 15.35
CA GLN A 316 4.95 16.57 14.45
C GLN A 316 4.05 16.35 13.22
N GLY A 317 3.39 15.20 13.13
CA GLY A 317 2.54 14.84 12.00
C GLY A 317 3.32 14.35 10.79
N VAL A 318 4.53 13.83 10.96
CA VAL A 318 5.25 13.13 9.89
C VAL A 318 5.30 11.65 10.27
N THR A 319 4.55 10.83 9.55
CA THR A 319 4.44 9.39 9.82
C THR A 319 4.99 8.65 8.61
N PRO A 320 6.31 8.45 8.47
CA PRO A 320 6.89 7.88 7.27
C PRO A 320 6.28 6.52 6.90
N PHE A 321 5.99 6.34 5.62
CA PHE A 321 5.63 5.06 5.01
C PHE A 321 6.79 4.57 4.13
N HIS A 322 7.64 3.70 4.69
CA HIS A 322 8.77 3.12 3.96
C HIS A 322 8.28 2.00 3.04
N TRP A 323 7.80 2.34 1.84
CA TRP A 323 7.16 1.42 0.89
C TRP A 323 7.79 0.02 0.77
N GLN A 324 9.12 -0.07 0.60
CA GLN A 324 9.83 -1.35 0.43
C GLN A 324 9.96 -2.16 1.73
N ILE A 325 9.70 -1.55 2.88
CA ILE A 325 9.67 -2.19 4.21
C ILE A 325 8.24 -2.59 4.57
N GLU A 326 7.25 -1.76 4.22
CA GLU A 326 5.84 -2.01 4.56
C GLU A 326 5.18 -3.04 3.65
N PHE A 327 5.52 -3.02 2.36
CA PHE A 327 5.04 -3.95 1.32
C PHE A 327 6.19 -4.69 0.63
N PRO A 328 7.05 -5.41 1.37
CA PRO A 328 8.24 -6.03 0.80
C PRO A 328 7.91 -7.03 -0.31
N GLU A 329 6.76 -7.71 -0.25
CA GLU A 329 6.29 -8.66 -1.26
C GLU A 329 6.03 -8.02 -2.62
N VAL A 330 5.69 -6.74 -2.67
CA VAL A 330 5.45 -6.00 -3.93
C VAL A 330 6.77 -5.61 -4.59
N PHE A 331 7.75 -5.16 -3.80
CA PHE A 331 9.00 -4.61 -4.31
C PHE A 331 10.11 -5.64 -4.48
N ARG A 332 9.93 -6.86 -3.97
CA ARG A 332 10.91 -7.96 -4.06
C ARG A 332 10.36 -9.19 -4.76
N SER A 333 9.47 -8.97 -5.73
CA SER A 333 9.05 -9.99 -6.70
C SER A 333 10.26 -10.79 -7.18
N GLY A 334 10.33 -12.04 -6.70
CA GLY A 334 11.52 -12.89 -6.67
C GLY A 334 11.55 -13.79 -5.42
N ALA A 335 11.10 -13.30 -4.26
CA ALA A 335 11.07 -14.09 -3.03
C ALA A 335 9.88 -15.07 -2.91
N MET A 336 8.86 -14.97 -3.78
CA MET A 336 7.87 -16.04 -3.95
C MET A 336 8.22 -17.01 -5.11
N ALA A 337 9.31 -16.72 -5.86
CA ALA A 337 9.92 -17.68 -6.79
C ALA A 337 10.97 -18.58 -6.10
N GLU A 338 11.21 -18.41 -4.79
CA GLU A 338 12.05 -19.30 -3.96
C GLU A 338 11.38 -20.65 -3.64
N VAL A 339 10.69 -21.22 -4.62
CA VAL A 339 10.68 -22.66 -4.84
C VAL A 339 11.22 -22.89 -6.26
N GLY A 340 12.53 -22.64 -6.45
CA GLY A 340 13.29 -23.29 -7.52
C GLY A 340 13.78 -22.49 -8.74
N ALA A 341 14.14 -21.20 -8.64
CA ALA A 341 14.90 -20.53 -9.71
C ALA A 341 16.34 -20.19 -9.27
N ASP A 342 17.33 -20.77 -9.98
CA ASP A 342 18.76 -20.54 -9.76
C ASP A 342 19.13 -19.06 -10.01
N PRO A 343 19.71 -18.34 -9.02
CA PRO A 343 20.14 -16.94 -9.16
C PRO A 343 21.08 -16.66 -10.34
N ALA A 344 21.83 -17.66 -10.80
CA ALA A 344 22.69 -17.53 -11.97
C ALA A 344 21.90 -17.28 -13.27
N LEU A 345 20.67 -17.80 -13.37
CA LEU A 345 19.80 -17.61 -14.53
C LEU A 345 19.23 -16.19 -14.58
N ILE A 346 18.96 -15.59 -13.42
CA ILE A 346 18.50 -14.20 -13.32
C ILE A 346 19.62 -13.25 -13.76
N TYR A 347 20.85 -13.49 -13.29
CA TYR A 347 22.03 -12.74 -13.70
C TYR A 347 22.28 -12.86 -15.21
N ALA A 348 22.21 -14.08 -15.76
CA ALA A 348 22.39 -14.33 -17.18
C ALA A 348 21.33 -13.63 -18.04
N PHE A 349 20.07 -13.57 -17.57
CA PHE A 349 19.00 -12.88 -18.26
C PHE A 349 19.21 -11.37 -18.30
N GLN A 350 19.54 -10.77 -17.16
CA GLN A 350 19.83 -9.34 -17.07
C GLN A 350 21.02 -8.93 -17.94
N ARG A 351 22.03 -9.80 -18.06
CA ARG A 351 23.24 -9.51 -18.83
C ARG A 351 23.06 -9.69 -20.34
N THR A 352 22.32 -10.71 -20.76
CA THR A 352 22.24 -11.10 -22.18
C THR A 352 20.92 -10.73 -22.85
N GLY A 353 19.88 -10.42 -22.05
CA GLY A 353 18.52 -10.16 -22.53
C GLY A 353 17.82 -11.40 -23.09
N VAL A 354 18.43 -12.58 -22.98
CA VAL A 354 17.93 -13.86 -23.47
C VAL A 354 17.75 -14.79 -22.27
N TYR A 355 16.71 -15.64 -22.27
CA TYR A 355 16.49 -16.68 -21.25
C TYR A 355 16.54 -18.04 -21.93
N ALA A 356 17.43 -18.95 -21.48
CA ALA A 356 17.50 -20.32 -22.01
C ALA A 356 17.08 -21.36 -20.97
N CYS A 357 16.19 -22.26 -21.38
CA CYS A 357 15.74 -23.44 -20.62
C CYS A 357 15.52 -24.62 -21.58
N GLU A 358 15.38 -25.83 -21.03
CA GLU A 358 15.20 -27.07 -21.82
C GLU A 358 14.09 -26.96 -22.89
N ASP A 359 13.04 -26.18 -22.61
CA ASP A 359 11.88 -25.99 -23.50
C ASP A 359 12.12 -25.02 -24.67
N ASN A 360 13.13 -24.14 -24.58
CA ASN A 360 13.36 -23.08 -25.58
C ASN A 360 14.77 -23.07 -26.18
N GLU A 361 15.72 -23.85 -25.67
CA GLU A 361 17.12 -23.90 -26.13
C GLU A 361 17.23 -24.14 -27.65
N ARG A 362 16.38 -25.00 -28.21
CA ARG A 362 16.36 -25.32 -29.65
C ARG A 362 15.91 -24.16 -30.54
N ARG A 363 15.32 -23.11 -29.96
CA ARG A 363 14.84 -21.90 -30.65
C ARG A 363 15.83 -20.74 -30.57
N LEU A 364 16.89 -20.86 -29.76
CA LEU A 364 17.93 -19.86 -29.63
C LEU A 364 19.04 -20.09 -30.66
N SER A 365 19.61 -19.01 -31.19
CA SER A 365 20.80 -19.16 -32.04
C SER A 365 21.99 -19.65 -31.20
N PRO A 366 22.97 -20.36 -31.81
CA PRO A 366 24.17 -20.81 -31.09
C PRO A 366 24.92 -19.69 -30.36
N SER A 367 24.89 -18.47 -30.93
CA SER A 367 25.52 -17.29 -30.33
C SER A 367 24.80 -16.81 -29.06
N GLN A 368 23.47 -16.87 -29.03
CA GLN A 368 22.67 -16.46 -27.87
C GLN A 368 22.79 -17.48 -26.74
N LEU A 369 22.78 -18.77 -27.07
CA LEU A 369 22.96 -19.84 -26.09
C LEU A 369 24.36 -19.82 -25.47
N ALA A 370 25.40 -19.54 -26.26
CA ALA A 370 26.76 -19.38 -25.76
C ALA A 370 26.91 -18.16 -24.84
N ALA A 371 26.27 -17.03 -25.17
CA ALA A 371 26.26 -15.84 -24.33
C ALA A 371 25.55 -16.08 -22.99
N TRP A 372 24.39 -16.76 -23.03
CA TRP A 372 23.65 -17.18 -21.84
C TRP A 372 24.50 -18.07 -20.92
N ASN A 373 25.02 -19.18 -21.44
CA ASN A 373 25.83 -20.12 -20.66
C ASN A 373 27.09 -19.45 -20.09
N GLY A 374 27.73 -18.56 -20.87
CA GLY A 374 28.89 -17.79 -20.41
C GLY A 374 28.57 -16.85 -19.24
N ALA A 375 27.38 -16.23 -19.23
CA ALA A 375 26.94 -15.37 -18.14
C ALA A 375 26.58 -16.16 -16.87
N VAL A 376 25.99 -17.36 -17.02
CA VAL A 376 25.74 -18.29 -15.91
C VAL A 376 27.07 -18.72 -15.27
N ASP A 377 28.05 -19.14 -16.08
CA ASP A 377 29.39 -19.54 -15.60
C ASP A 377 30.14 -18.39 -14.92
N GLU A 378 30.02 -17.18 -15.46
CA GLU A 378 30.63 -15.98 -14.87
C GLU A 378 30.07 -15.72 -13.48
N TYR A 379 28.75 -15.78 -13.30
CA TYR A 379 28.13 -15.63 -11.99
C TYR A 379 28.74 -16.60 -10.96
N TYR A 380 28.86 -17.88 -11.31
CA TYR A 380 29.43 -18.88 -10.42
C TYR A 380 30.93 -18.68 -10.16
N LYS A 381 31.69 -18.20 -11.15
CA LYS A 381 33.11 -17.83 -10.97
C LYS A 381 33.28 -16.62 -10.05
N THR A 382 32.32 -15.68 -10.03
CA THR A 382 32.38 -14.55 -9.09
C THR A 382 32.10 -14.95 -7.64
N LEU A 383 31.38 -16.05 -7.42
CA LEU A 383 31.14 -16.61 -6.08
C LEU A 383 32.31 -17.44 -5.56
N ALA A 384 33.03 -18.12 -6.46
CA ALA A 384 34.28 -18.82 -6.15
C ALA A 384 35.46 -17.85 -6.23
N GLY A 385 35.70 -17.05 -5.18
CA GLY A 385 36.84 -16.13 -5.09
C GLY A 385 38.21 -16.79 -5.36
N PRO A 386 39.30 -16.00 -5.54
CA PRO A 386 40.61 -16.54 -5.92
C PRO A 386 41.12 -17.52 -4.86
N ARG A 387 41.43 -18.75 -5.27
CA ARG A 387 42.12 -19.73 -4.43
C ARG A 387 43.45 -19.12 -3.95
N GLN A 388 43.55 -18.86 -2.64
CA GLN A 388 44.85 -18.77 -1.95
C GLN A 388 45.36 -20.17 -1.65
#